data_AF-A0A4U1LZL7-F1
#
_entry.id   AF-A0A4U1LZL7-F1
#
_cell.length_a   1.000
_cell.length_b   1.000
_cell.length_c   1.000
_cell.angle_alpha   90.00
_cell.angle_beta   90.00
_cell.angle_gamma   90.00
#
_symmetry.space_group_name_H-M   'P 1'
#
loop_
_entity.id
_entity.type
_entity.pdbx_description
1 polymer ?
#
loop_
_entity_poly.entity_id
_entity_poly.type
_entity_poly.pdbx_seq_one_letter_code
_entity_poly.pdbx_strand_id
1 'polypeptide(L)'
;MKSLYACIALLLCTLVLGLTAWLAWQQTANIRVAQNKTATYLDLEKQRTAARTGLSHCEKELLKNSLILENAKATAVSHVAVQNLNILLALLGVLLLLWGLLLFILLKQRV
;
A
#
# COMPACT_ATOMS: atom_id res chain seq x y z
N MET A 1 -29.42 -29.72 -4.07
CA MET A 1 -27.98 -29.67 -4.44
C MET A 1 -27.50 -28.26 -4.82
N LYS A 2 -28.16 -27.54 -5.74
CA LYS A 2 -27.76 -26.17 -6.17
C LYS A 2 -27.56 -25.14 -5.04
N SER A 3 -28.39 -25.20 -3.99
CA SER A 3 -28.29 -24.28 -2.84
C SER A 3 -27.03 -24.48 -1.97
N LEU A 4 -26.43 -25.67 -1.98
CA LEU A 4 -25.29 -26.00 -1.12
C LEU A 4 -23.98 -25.48 -1.74
N TYR A 5 -23.84 -25.60 -3.07
CA TYR A 5 -22.75 -24.99 -3.84
C TYR A 5 -22.76 -23.46 -3.76
N ALA A 6 -23.93 -22.83 -3.75
CA ALA A 6 -24.05 -21.39 -3.59
C ALA A 6 -23.55 -20.92 -2.22
N CYS A 7 -23.86 -21.64 -1.13
CA CYS A 7 -23.34 -21.32 0.20
C CYS A 7 -21.82 -21.48 0.29
N ILE A 8 -21.25 -22.52 -0.33
CA ILE A 8 -19.79 -22.74 -0.38
C ILE A 8 -19.11 -21.61 -1.16
N ALA A 9 -19.67 -21.21 -2.31
CA ALA A 9 -19.14 -20.10 -3.10
C ALA A 9 -19.19 -18.76 -2.34
N LEU A 10 -20.27 -18.50 -1.59
CA LEU A 10 -20.40 -17.31 -0.75
C LEU A 10 -19.36 -17.30 0.38
N LEU A 11 -19.15 -18.43 1.06
CA LEU A 11 -18.13 -18.57 2.11
C LEU A 11 -16.70 -18.39 1.58
N LEU A 12 -16.39 -18.94 0.40
CA LEU A 12 -15.08 -18.73 -0.23
C LEU A 12 -14.86 -17.26 -0.58
N CYS A 13 -15.87 -16.58 -1.13
CA CYS A 13 -15.76 -15.16 -1.48
C CYS A 13 -15.56 -14.26 -0.25
N THR A 14 -16.28 -14.50 0.85
CA THR A 14 -16.09 -13.71 2.09
C THR A 14 -14.71 -13.94 2.70
N LEU A 15 -14.18 -15.16 2.62
CA LEU A 15 -12.84 -15.48 3.09
C LEU A 15 -11.76 -14.79 2.23
N VAL A 16 -11.94 -14.76 0.92
CA VAL A 16 -11.07 -14.00 -0.01
C VAL A 16 -11.13 -12.49 0.26
N LEU A 17 -12.32 -11.94 0.52
CA LEU A 17 -12.49 -10.53 0.90
C LEU A 17 -11.76 -10.21 2.22
N GLY A 18 -11.85 -11.09 3.22
CA GLY A 18 -11.14 -10.93 4.49
C GLY A 18 -9.62 -10.94 4.33
N LEU A 19 -9.08 -11.89 3.56
CA LEU A 19 -7.64 -11.99 3.29
C LEU A 19 -7.12 -10.79 2.50
N THR A 20 -7.86 -10.33 1.50
CA THR A 20 -7.46 -9.18 0.68
C THR A 20 -7.50 -7.86 1.47
N ALA A 21 -8.53 -7.66 2.30
CA ALA A 21 -8.59 -6.51 3.22
C ALA A 21 -7.45 -6.54 4.26
N TRP A 22 -7.11 -7.71 4.79
CA TRP A 22 -5.99 -7.88 5.72
C TRP A 22 -4.64 -7.53 5.06
N LEU A 23 -4.40 -8.06 3.86
CA LEU A 23 -3.18 -7.78 3.09
C LEU A 23 -3.07 -6.29 2.73
N ALA A 24 -4.19 -5.66 2.35
CA ALA A 24 -4.25 -4.22 2.11
C ALA A 24 -3.86 -3.43 3.37
N TRP A 25 -4.46 -3.76 4.51
CA TRP A 25 -4.16 -3.08 5.79
C TRP A 25 -2.67 -3.19 6.17
N GLN A 26 -2.10 -4.40 6.05
CA GLN A 26 -0.71 -4.64 6.37
C GLN A 26 0.25 -3.88 5.45
N GLN A 27 -0.07 -3.80 4.16
CA GLN A 27 0.68 -3.01 3.17
C GLN A 27 0.63 -1.51 3.52
N THR A 28 -0.54 -0.95 3.84
CA THR A 28 -0.65 0.47 4.28
C THR A 28 0.17 0.77 5.51
N ALA A 29 0.15 -0.11 6.51
CA ALA A 29 0.90 0.08 7.75
C ALA A 29 2.41 0.09 7.48
N ASN A 30 2.90 -0.85 6.66
CA ASN A 30 4.31 -0.93 6.29
C ASN A 30 4.78 0.27 5.48
N ILE A 31 3.97 0.74 4.51
CA ILE A 31 4.28 1.94 3.73
C ILE A 31 4.37 3.16 4.64
N ARG A 32 3.42 3.34 5.56
CA ARG A 32 3.41 4.47 6.51
C ARG A 32 4.62 4.47 7.43
N VAL A 33 5.01 3.30 7.95
CA VAL A 33 6.22 3.18 8.80
C VAL A 33 7.49 3.44 7.99
N ALA A 34 7.57 2.94 6.75
CA ALA A 34 8.71 3.16 5.87
C ALA A 34 8.87 4.64 5.49
N GLN A 35 7.77 5.33 5.16
CA GLN A 35 7.75 6.76 4.86
C GLN A 35 8.18 7.62 6.06
N ASN A 36 7.67 7.33 7.27
CA ASN A 36 8.08 8.07 8.46
C ASN A 36 9.55 7.84 8.81
N LYS A 37 10.07 6.61 8.68
CA LYS A 37 11.48 6.33 8.95
C LYS A 37 12.42 7.04 7.97
N THR A 38 12.05 7.12 6.69
CA THR A 38 12.86 7.79 5.67
C THR A 38 12.90 9.30 5.88
N ALA A 39 11.77 9.93 6.24
CA ALA A 39 11.74 11.36 6.57
C ALA A 39 12.62 11.70 7.78
N THR A 40 12.53 10.93 8.87
CA THR A 40 13.32 11.16 10.08
C THR A 40 14.82 10.94 9.85
N TYR A 41 15.19 9.92 9.07
CA TYR A 41 16.60 9.64 8.77
C TYR A 41 17.23 10.75 7.93
N LEU A 42 16.48 11.27 6.95
CA LEU A 42 16.93 12.35 6.07
C LEU A 42 17.21 13.65 6.85
N ASP A 43 16.36 14.01 7.81
CA ASP A 43 16.56 15.19 8.63
C ASP A 43 17.75 15.04 9.59
N LEU A 44 17.94 13.83 10.15
CA LEU A 44 19.11 13.51 10.97
C LEU A 44 20.42 13.61 10.18
N GLU A 45 20.46 13.11 8.94
CA GLU A 45 21.65 13.20 8.10
C GLU A 45 21.92 14.62 7.60
N LYS A 46 20.90 15.40 7.25
CA LYS A 46 21.06 16.83 6.93
C LYS A 46 21.68 17.59 8.10
N GLN A 47 21.21 17.36 9.32
CA GLN A 47 21.77 18.00 10.52
C GLN A 47 23.22 17.56 10.78
N ARG A 48 23.54 16.27 10.66
CA ARG A 48 24.91 15.77 10.83
C ARG A 48 25.88 16.32 9.78
N THR A 49 25.43 16.47 8.54
CA THR A 49 26.26 16.98 7.44
C THR A 49 26.54 18.48 7.59
N ALA A 50 25.55 19.25 8.05
CA ALA A 50 25.71 20.66 8.39
C ALA A 50 26.69 20.87 9.56
N ALA A 51 26.62 20.01 10.58
CA ALA A 51 27.46 20.09 11.78
C ALA A 51 28.92 19.63 11.57
N ARG A 52 29.25 18.92 10.49
CA ARG A 52 30.64 18.52 10.20
C ARG A 52 31.47 19.74 9.76
N THR A 53 32.47 20.09 10.56
CA THR A 53 33.39 21.22 10.31
C THR A 53 34.55 20.85 9.36
N GLY A 54 34.82 19.56 9.16
CA GLY A 54 35.93 19.08 8.32
C GLY A 54 35.62 18.84 6.83
N LEU A 55 34.39 19.12 6.39
CA LEU A 55 33.99 18.97 4.98
C LEU A 55 33.99 20.33 4.29
N SER A 56 34.56 20.38 3.09
CA SER A 56 34.47 21.57 2.23
C SER A 56 33.02 21.84 1.81
N HIS A 57 32.73 23.08 1.41
CA HIS A 57 31.38 23.46 1.00
C HIS A 57 30.87 22.61 -0.18
N CYS A 58 31.76 22.27 -1.12
CA CYS A 58 31.43 21.47 -2.28
C CYS A 58 31.05 20.03 -1.90
N GLU A 59 31.80 19.41 -0.96
CA GLU A 59 31.47 18.05 -0.48
C GLU A 59 30.15 18.03 0.30
N LYS A 60 29.84 19.08 1.06
CA LYS A 60 28.56 19.22 1.75
C LYS A 60 27.39 19.30 0.77
N GLU A 61 27.53 20.02 -0.34
CA GLU A 61 26.48 20.07 -1.37
C GLU A 61 26.33 18.74 -2.11
N LEU A 62 27.43 18.04 -2.38
CA LEU A 62 27.41 16.75 -3.06
C LEU A 62 26.70 15.69 -2.20
N LEU A 63 26.98 15.65 -0.89
CA LEU A 63 26.28 14.83 0.10
C LEU A 63 24.79 15.19 0.22
N LYS A 64 24.46 16.48 0.15
CA LYS A 64 23.06 16.91 0.17
C LYS A 64 22.30 16.44 -1.08
N ASN A 65 22.94 16.50 -2.25
CA ASN A 65 22.34 16.04 -3.50
C ASN A 65 22.17 14.52 -3.57
N SER A 66 23.12 13.74 -3.04
CA SER A 66 22.95 12.28 -2.97
C SER A 66 21.77 11.89 -2.07
N LEU A 67 21.61 12.57 -0.94
CA LEU A 67 20.46 12.37 -0.03
C LEU A 67 19.13 12.75 -0.68
N ILE A 68 19.09 13.84 -1.44
CA ILE A 68 17.89 14.24 -2.19
C ILE A 68 17.53 13.19 -3.25
N LEU A 69 18.52 12.66 -3.97
CA LEU A 69 18.30 11.63 -5.00
C LEU A 69 17.80 10.32 -4.39
N GLU A 70 18.38 9.90 -3.26
CA GLU A 70 17.99 8.69 -2.55
C GLU A 70 16.57 8.81 -1.98
N ASN A 71 16.22 9.98 -1.45
CA ASN A 71 14.86 10.29 -1.03
C ASN A 71 13.88 10.28 -2.21
N ALA A 72 14.24 10.87 -3.36
CA ALA A 72 13.39 10.86 -4.55
C ALA A 72 13.11 9.42 -5.02
N LYS A 73 14.13 8.55 -4.96
CA LYS A 73 14.00 7.11 -5.29
C LYS A 73 13.11 6.37 -4.28
N ALA A 74 13.30 6.59 -2.98
CA ALA A 74 12.46 6.01 -1.92
C ALA A 74 11.00 6.48 -2.03
N THR A 75 10.79 7.74 -2.37
CA THR A 75 9.46 8.34 -2.60
C THR A 75 8.78 7.71 -3.82
N ALA A 76 9.53 7.47 -4.90
CA ALA A 76 9.01 6.78 -6.08
C ALA A 76 8.59 5.33 -5.78
N VAL A 77 9.41 4.58 -5.02
CA VAL A 77 9.04 3.21 -4.58
C VAL A 77 7.80 3.25 -3.69
N SER A 78 7.72 4.22 -2.78
CA SER A 78 6.55 4.41 -1.95
C SER A 78 5.30 4.78 -2.76
N HIS A 79 5.43 5.61 -3.80
CA HIS A 79 4.33 5.98 -4.68
C HIS A 79 3.81 4.76 -5.47
N VAL A 80 4.71 3.92 -5.98
CA VAL A 80 4.33 2.65 -6.64
C VAL A 80 3.59 1.73 -5.67
N ALA A 81 4.05 1.63 -4.41
CA ALA A 81 3.37 0.84 -3.39
C ALA A 81 1.97 1.37 -3.05
N VAL A 82 1.81 2.71 -2.97
CA VAL A 82 0.51 3.36 -2.77
C VAL A 82 -0.42 3.16 -3.98
N GLN A 83 0.11 3.22 -5.20
CA GLN A 83 -0.66 2.91 -6.41
C GLN A 83 -1.13 1.46 -6.43
N ASN A 84 -0.26 0.52 -6.07
CA ASN A 84 -0.62 -0.90 -5.96
C ASN A 84 -1.75 -1.11 -4.94
N LEU A 85 -1.70 -0.40 -3.82
CA LEU A 85 -2.74 -0.43 -2.82
C LEU A 85 -4.09 0.11 -3.34
N ASN A 86 -4.06 1.23 -4.07
CA ASN A 86 -5.26 1.79 -4.70
C ASN A 86 -5.86 0.84 -5.75
N ILE A 87 -5.01 0.17 -6.54
CA ILE A 87 -5.45 -0.85 -7.51
C ILE A 87 -6.09 -2.04 -6.78
N LEU A 88 -5.49 -2.49 -5.68
CA LEU A 88 -6.03 -3.57 -4.85
C LEU A 88 -7.39 -3.19 -4.27
N LEU A 89 -7.56 -1.96 -3.79
CA LEU A 89 -8.84 -1.42 -3.30
C LEU A 89 -9.90 -1.33 -4.40
N ALA A 90 -9.51 -0.90 -5.61
CA ALA A 90 -10.40 -0.85 -6.76
C ALA A 90 -10.88 -2.25 -7.17
N LEU A 91 -9.97 -3.23 -7.22
CA LEU A 91 -10.31 -4.64 -7.45
C LEU A 91 -11.28 -5.18 -6.40
N LEU A 92 -11.08 -4.82 -5.13
CA LEU A 92 -11.96 -5.22 -4.03
C LEU A 92 -13.37 -4.61 -4.18
N GLY A 93 -13.47 -3.36 -4.65
CA GLY A 93 -14.74 -2.72 -5.00
C GLY A 93 -15.48 -3.43 -6.16
N VAL A 94 -14.76 -3.82 -7.21
CA VAL A 94 -15.32 -4.60 -8.33
C VAL A 94 -15.80 -5.97 -7.85
N LEU A 95 -15.04 -6.62 -6.97
CA LEU A 95 -15.38 -7.92 -6.42
C LEU A 95 -16.68 -7.85 -5.58
N LEU A 96 -16.85 -6.80 -4.78
CA LEU A 96 -18.06 -6.56 -4.00
C LEU A 96 -19.29 -6.33 -4.89
N LEU A 97 -19.15 -5.58 -5.99
CA LEU A 97 -20.22 -5.37 -6.97
C LEU A 97 -20.68 -6.69 -7.60
N LEU A 98 -19.73 -7.52 -8.05
CA LEU A 98 -20.02 -8.85 -8.59
C LEU A 98 -20.73 -9.73 -7.55
N TRP A 99 -20.28 -9.67 -6.29
CA TRP A 99 -20.86 -10.43 -5.20
C TRP A 99 -22.32 -10.03 -4.90
N GLY A 100 -22.61 -8.73 -4.86
CA GLY A 100 -23.96 -8.21 -4.69
C GLY A 100 -24.89 -8.62 -5.84
N LEU A 101 -24.38 -8.64 -7.07
CA LEU A 101 -25.13 -9.07 -8.26
C LEU A 101 -25.44 -10.57 -8.20
N LEU A 102 -24.50 -11.39 -7.73
CA LEU A 102 -24.69 -12.83 -7.53
C LEU A 102 -25.77 -13.11 -6.46
N LEU A 103 -25.74 -12.39 -5.34
CA LEU A 103 -26.78 -12.47 -4.30
C LEU A 103 -28.15 -12.09 -4.84
N PHE A 104 -28.24 -11.02 -5.64
CA PHE A 104 -29.49 -10.58 -6.24
C PHE A 104 -30.10 -11.64 -7.16
N ILE A 105 -29.27 -12.27 -8.00
CA ILE A 105 -29.70 -13.38 -8.87
C ILE A 105 -30.20 -14.56 -8.04
N LEU A 106 -29.48 -14.95 -6.98
CA LEU A 106 -29.88 -16.05 -6.10
C LEU A 106 -31.20 -15.76 -5.36
N LEU A 107 -31.43 -14.52 -4.93
CA LEU A 107 -32.68 -14.08 -4.33
C LEU A 107 -33.85 -14.16 -5.31
N LYS A 108 -33.65 -13.70 -6.56
CA LYS A 108 -34.66 -13.78 -7.63
C LYS A 108 -34.99 -15.22 -8.05
N GLN A 109 -34.08 -16.18 -7.88
CA GLN A 109 -34.36 -17.59 -8.18
C GLN A 109 -35.15 -18.32 -7.08
N ARG A 110 -35.32 -17.71 -5.90
CA ARG A 110 -36.12 -18.26 -4.79
C ARG A 110 -37.52 -17.66 -4.67
N VAL A 111 -37.81 -16.57 -5.38
CA VAL A 111 -39.16 -15.98 -5.55
C VAL A 111 -39.75 -16.51 -6.84
#